data_AF-A0A843H5B4-F1
#
_entry.id   AF-A0A843H5B4-F1
#
_cell.length_a   1.000
_cell.length_b   1.000
_cell.length_c   1.000
_cell.angle_alpha   90.00
_cell.angle_beta   90.00
_cell.angle_gamma   90.00
#
_symmetry.space_group_name_H-M   'P 1'
#
loop_
_entity.id
_entity.type
_entity.pdbx_description
1 polymer ?
#
loop_
_entity_poly.entity_id
_entity_poly.type
_entity_poly.pdbx_seq_one_letter_code
_entity_poly.pdbx_strand_id
1 'polypeptide(L)'
;WQHWSLNPIELVSYRAAFTLNILSKAIENQFATMGNLFYATLTGFFTHSDARVLVGQATLGQVHSITSTIFGPALLDFGIVGMLIQMLLLGIILKTLHSIQNYKKEIFTAFYGILLAQTIIWIETGPTDVVVWLFYLIGIFLIIHFLRGANHEI
;
A
#
# COMPACT_ATOMS: atom_id res chain seq x y z
N TRP A 1 23.50 -12.40 9.93
CA TRP A 1 23.52 -12.67 8.49
C TRP A 1 22.50 -13.76 8.19
N GLN A 2 21.59 -13.50 7.26
CA GLN A 2 20.55 -14.46 6.90
C GLN A 2 21.14 -15.49 5.93
N HIS A 3 21.26 -16.74 6.38
CA HIS A 3 21.72 -17.85 5.54
C HIS A 3 20.51 -18.49 4.88
N TRP A 4 20.41 -18.35 3.57
CA TRP A 4 19.37 -19.01 2.78
C TRP A 4 19.89 -20.37 2.33
N SER A 5 19.18 -21.43 2.68
CA SER A 5 19.45 -22.79 2.18
C SER A 5 18.74 -23.09 0.86
N LEU A 6 17.96 -22.14 0.34
CA LEU A 6 17.10 -22.30 -0.83
C LEU A 6 17.80 -21.82 -2.11
N ASN A 7 17.53 -22.48 -3.23
CA ASN A 7 17.97 -22.02 -4.53
C ASN A 7 17.16 -20.77 -4.99
N PRO A 8 17.61 -20.03 -6.01
CA PRO A 8 16.93 -18.79 -6.43
C PRO A 8 15.45 -18.96 -6.83
N ILE A 9 15.08 -20.10 -7.43
CA ILE A 9 13.71 -20.37 -7.89
C ILE A 9 12.79 -20.72 -6.71
N GLU A 10 13.30 -21.54 -5.79
CA GLU A 10 12.67 -21.87 -4.52
C GLU A 10 12.48 -20.62 -3.68
N LEU A 11 13.43 -19.70 -3.69
CA LEU A 11 13.33 -18.44 -2.94
C LEU A 11 12.18 -17.57 -3.45
N VAL A 12 12.02 -17.43 -4.77
CA VAL A 12 10.90 -16.67 -5.36
C VAL A 12 9.57 -17.33 -5.02
N SER A 13 9.49 -18.65 -5.16
CA SER A 13 8.29 -19.43 -4.83
C SER A 13 7.94 -19.32 -3.35
N TYR A 14 8.94 -19.41 -2.48
CA TYR A 14 8.79 -19.26 -1.04
C TYR A 14 8.29 -17.86 -0.66
N ARG A 15 8.82 -16.81 -1.28
CA ARG A 15 8.38 -15.43 -1.03
C ARG A 15 6.91 -15.24 -1.39
N ALA A 16 6.50 -15.68 -2.59
CA ALA A 16 5.10 -15.60 -3.01
C ALA A 16 4.17 -16.42 -2.10
N ALA A 17 4.56 -17.65 -1.76
CA ALA A 17 3.80 -18.51 -0.86
C ALA A 17 3.70 -17.91 0.55
N PHE A 18 4.78 -17.32 1.06
CA PHE A 18 4.80 -16.65 2.35
C PHE A 18 3.86 -15.44 2.35
N THR A 19 3.96 -14.56 1.35
CA THR A 19 3.07 -13.39 1.21
C THR A 19 1.59 -13.79 1.17
N LEU A 20 1.25 -14.86 0.42
CA LEU A 20 -0.12 -15.38 0.38
C LEU A 20 -0.57 -16.01 1.70
N ASN A 21 0.34 -16.69 2.42
CA ASN A 21 0.06 -17.20 3.77
C ASN A 21 -0.24 -16.05 4.75
N ILE A 22 0.54 -14.96 4.71
CA ILE A 22 0.25 -13.76 5.52
C ILE A 22 -1.11 -13.16 5.17
N LEU A 23 -1.48 -13.12 3.87
CA LEU A 23 -2.82 -12.69 3.46
C LEU A 23 -3.91 -13.62 4.02
N SER A 24 -3.73 -14.94 3.96
CA SER A 24 -4.67 -15.91 4.55
C SER A 24 -4.89 -15.63 6.04
N LYS A 25 -3.79 -15.37 6.78
CA LYS A 25 -3.86 -15.01 8.19
C LYS A 25 -4.52 -13.65 8.44
N ALA A 26 -4.31 -12.67 7.56
CA ALA A 26 -5.00 -11.38 7.64
C ALA A 26 -6.51 -11.49 7.39
N ILE A 27 -6.95 -12.42 6.55
CA ILE A 27 -8.38 -12.71 6.32
C ILE A 27 -9.01 -13.36 7.55
N GLU A 28 -8.29 -14.29 8.21
CA GLU A 28 -8.71 -14.93 9.46
C GLU A 28 -8.77 -13.94 10.63
N ASN A 29 -7.80 -13.02 10.70
CA ASN A 29 -7.61 -12.08 11.82
C ASN A 29 -8.06 -10.65 11.48
N GLN A 30 -9.21 -10.49 10.83
CA GLN A 30 -9.76 -9.17 10.55
C GLN A 30 -9.98 -8.37 11.84
N PHE A 31 -9.79 -7.05 11.76
CA PHE A 31 -9.90 -6.12 12.90
C PHE A 31 -8.91 -6.38 14.05
N ALA A 32 -7.89 -7.22 13.88
CA ALA A 32 -6.90 -7.51 14.93
C ALA A 32 -6.14 -6.26 15.42
N THR A 33 -5.92 -5.27 14.55
CA THR A 33 -5.17 -4.06 14.91
C THR A 33 -6.06 -2.85 15.17
N MET A 34 -7.35 -2.90 14.83
CA MET A 34 -8.36 -1.87 15.12
C MET A 34 -7.94 -0.42 14.74
N GLY A 35 -7.19 -0.25 13.65
CA GLY A 35 -6.71 1.06 13.19
C GLY A 35 -5.32 1.44 13.70
N ASN A 36 -4.73 0.69 14.63
CA ASN A 36 -3.38 0.95 15.14
C ASN A 36 -2.31 0.79 14.05
N LEU A 37 -2.54 -0.06 13.06
CA LEU A 37 -1.56 -0.32 12.01
C LEU A 37 -1.51 0.84 11.00
N PHE A 38 -2.66 1.38 10.64
CA PHE A 38 -2.80 2.62 9.88
C PHE A 38 -2.22 3.81 10.65
N TYR A 39 -2.54 3.93 11.94
CA TYR A 39 -1.96 4.95 12.80
C TYR A 39 -0.42 4.86 12.87
N ALA A 40 0.12 3.66 13.08
CA ALA A 40 1.56 3.42 13.10
C ALA A 40 2.20 3.67 11.73
N THR A 41 1.50 3.41 10.63
CA THR A 41 1.97 3.75 9.28
C THR A 41 2.13 5.26 9.12
N LEU A 42 1.18 6.05 9.61
CA LEU A 42 1.22 7.51 9.50
C LEU A 42 2.19 8.18 10.48
N THR A 43 2.31 7.63 11.69
CA THR A 43 3.07 8.24 12.79
C THR A 43 4.41 7.58 13.06
N GLY A 44 4.67 6.41 12.49
CA GLY A 44 5.83 5.56 12.78
C GLY A 44 7.19 6.22 12.55
N PHE A 45 7.25 7.19 11.64
CA PHE A 45 8.43 8.03 11.45
C PHE A 45 8.79 8.83 12.72
N PHE A 46 7.80 9.27 13.48
CA PHE A 46 7.96 10.06 14.71
C PHE A 46 8.00 9.19 15.97
N THR A 47 7.26 8.08 15.99
CA THR A 47 7.09 7.23 17.17
C THR A 47 8.02 6.02 17.19
N HIS A 48 8.87 5.85 16.16
CA HIS A 48 9.73 4.68 15.95
C HIS A 48 8.98 3.35 15.94
N SER A 49 7.66 3.36 15.69
CA SER A 49 6.85 2.15 15.56
C SER A 49 6.91 1.62 14.12
N ASP A 50 7.37 0.40 13.93
CA ASP A 50 7.34 -0.27 12.62
C ASP A 50 5.98 -0.93 12.38
N ALA A 51 5.20 -0.39 11.44
CA ALA A 51 3.90 -0.95 11.05
C ALA A 51 4.01 -2.42 10.59
N ARG A 52 5.15 -2.83 10.02
CA ARG A 52 5.39 -4.22 9.60
C ARG A 52 5.58 -5.17 10.78
N VAL A 53 6.03 -4.68 11.92
CA VAL A 53 6.07 -5.49 13.16
C VAL A 53 4.66 -5.75 13.66
N LEU A 54 3.76 -4.76 13.55
CA LEU A 54 2.34 -4.94 13.88
C LEU A 54 1.65 -5.95 12.94
N VAL A 55 2.00 -5.96 11.65
CA VAL A 55 1.56 -7.02 10.72
C VAL A 55 1.99 -8.40 11.24
N GLY A 56 3.27 -8.56 11.59
CA GLY A 56 3.80 -9.85 12.06
C GLY A 56 3.16 -10.32 13.35
N GLN A 57 2.89 -9.40 14.28
CA GLN A 57 2.20 -9.70 15.52
C GLN A 57 0.75 -10.11 15.28
N ALA A 58 0.03 -9.40 14.40
CA ALA A 58 -1.38 -9.67 14.11
C ALA A 58 -1.62 -10.95 13.27
N THR A 59 -0.62 -11.39 12.49
CA THR A 59 -0.77 -12.55 11.59
C THR A 59 -0.13 -13.82 12.11
N LEU A 60 1.11 -13.75 12.62
CA LEU A 60 1.89 -14.90 13.09
C LEU A 60 2.14 -14.88 14.61
N GLY A 61 1.73 -13.83 15.33
CA GLY A 61 2.06 -13.67 16.75
C GLY A 61 3.55 -13.41 17.00
N GLN A 62 4.29 -12.95 15.98
CA GLN A 62 5.74 -12.74 16.05
C GLN A 62 6.08 -11.25 16.02
N VAL A 63 6.99 -10.82 16.89
CA VAL A 63 7.50 -9.44 16.92
C VAL A 63 8.64 -9.29 15.91
N HIS A 64 8.34 -9.54 14.63
CA HIS A 64 9.27 -9.39 13.52
C HIS A 64 8.63 -8.60 12.39
N SER A 65 9.45 -7.83 11.67
CA SER A 65 9.01 -7.05 10.52
C SER A 65 8.58 -7.99 9.41
N ILE A 66 7.26 -8.06 9.17
CA ILE A 66 6.65 -8.94 8.18
C ILE A 66 5.88 -8.08 7.20
N THR A 67 6.11 -8.32 5.91
CA THR A 67 5.34 -7.67 4.85
C THR A 67 4.05 -8.44 4.59
N SER A 68 3.02 -7.71 4.18
CA SER A 68 1.76 -8.29 3.71
C SER A 68 1.46 -7.81 2.29
N THR A 69 0.35 -8.27 1.72
CA THR A 69 -0.12 -7.77 0.43
C THR A 69 -0.74 -6.38 0.56
N ILE A 70 -1.07 -5.77 -0.57
CA ILE A 70 -1.80 -4.51 -0.65
C ILE A 70 -3.12 -4.53 0.15
N PHE A 71 -3.70 -5.72 0.35
CA PHE A 71 -4.94 -5.93 1.10
C PHE A 71 -4.73 -6.03 2.61
N GLY A 72 -3.57 -6.52 3.04
CA GLY A 72 -3.33 -6.96 4.42
C GLY A 72 -3.56 -5.89 5.47
N PRO A 73 -2.89 -4.73 5.40
CA PRO A 73 -3.06 -3.64 6.37
C PRO A 73 -4.52 -3.24 6.59
N ALA A 74 -5.28 -3.01 5.51
CA ALA A 74 -6.67 -2.62 5.60
C ALA A 74 -7.57 -3.73 6.15
N LEU A 75 -7.30 -5.00 5.83
CA LEU A 75 -8.01 -6.14 6.41
C LEU A 75 -7.78 -6.24 7.94
N LEU A 76 -6.53 -6.06 8.37
CA LEU A 76 -6.16 -6.14 9.79
C LEU A 76 -6.76 -4.99 10.61
N ASP A 77 -6.84 -3.78 10.04
CA ASP A 77 -7.39 -2.62 10.76
C ASP A 77 -8.92 -2.53 10.69
N PHE A 78 -9.50 -2.75 9.51
CA PHE A 78 -10.87 -2.35 9.18
C PHE A 78 -11.67 -3.47 8.49
N GLY A 79 -11.13 -4.68 8.42
CA GLY A 79 -11.76 -5.83 7.78
C GLY A 79 -11.97 -5.66 6.28
N ILE A 80 -12.82 -6.53 5.72
CA ILE A 80 -13.10 -6.55 4.27
C ILE A 80 -13.64 -5.20 3.78
N VAL A 81 -14.47 -4.51 4.57
CA VAL A 81 -15.06 -3.23 4.17
C VAL A 81 -13.99 -2.17 3.98
N GLY A 82 -13.07 -2.02 4.94
CA GLY A 82 -11.98 -1.06 4.80
C GLY A 82 -11.02 -1.41 3.67
N MET A 83 -10.75 -2.71 3.45
CA MET A 83 -9.98 -3.16 2.29
C MET A 83 -10.65 -2.77 0.96
N LEU A 84 -11.96 -2.96 0.82
CA LEU A 84 -12.69 -2.56 -0.39
C LEU A 84 -12.65 -1.05 -0.62
N ILE A 85 -12.83 -0.25 0.44
CA ILE A 85 -12.74 1.21 0.37
C ILE A 85 -11.33 1.64 -0.06
N GLN A 86 -10.29 1.07 0.55
CA GLN A 86 -8.90 1.35 0.16
C GLN A 86 -8.68 1.06 -1.32
N MET A 87 -9.04 -0.14 -1.78
CA MET A 87 -8.84 -0.55 -3.17
C MET A 87 -9.61 0.33 -4.16
N LEU A 88 -10.82 0.73 -3.80
CA LEU A 88 -11.60 1.68 -4.58
C LEU A 88 -10.90 3.04 -4.71
N LEU A 89 -10.41 3.60 -3.59
CA LEU A 89 -9.69 4.87 -3.59
C LEU A 89 -8.42 4.81 -4.43
N LEU A 90 -7.59 3.77 -4.25
CA LEU A 90 -6.38 3.57 -5.04
C LEU A 90 -6.70 3.47 -6.55
N GLY A 91 -7.75 2.70 -6.89
CA GLY A 91 -8.22 2.54 -8.26
C GLY A 91 -8.68 3.86 -8.89
N ILE A 92 -9.49 4.65 -8.18
CA ILE A 92 -10.00 5.95 -8.66
C ILE A 92 -8.84 6.92 -8.90
N ILE A 93 -7.88 7.01 -7.97
CA ILE A 93 -6.74 7.93 -8.09
C ILE A 93 -5.87 7.54 -9.29
N LEU A 94 -5.50 6.26 -9.41
CA LEU A 94 -4.68 5.78 -10.52
C LEU A 94 -5.40 5.95 -11.87
N LYS A 95 -6.69 5.61 -11.95
CA LYS A 95 -7.47 5.76 -13.18
C LYS A 95 -7.61 7.21 -13.61
N THR A 96 -7.90 8.10 -12.65
CA THR A 96 -8.03 9.53 -12.94
C THR A 96 -6.71 10.12 -13.41
N LEU A 97 -5.61 9.81 -12.71
CA LEU A 97 -4.29 10.31 -13.09
C LEU A 97 -3.82 9.76 -14.44
N HIS A 98 -4.14 8.49 -14.74
CA HIS A 98 -3.91 7.90 -16.05
C HIS A 98 -4.66 8.63 -17.17
N SER A 99 -5.93 8.97 -16.95
CA SER A 99 -6.72 9.74 -17.92
C SER A 99 -6.15 11.14 -18.14
N ILE A 100 -5.75 11.82 -17.06
CA ILE A 100 -5.17 13.18 -17.14
C ILE A 100 -3.83 13.14 -17.89
N GLN A 101 -2.93 12.20 -17.60
CA GLN A 101 -1.62 12.15 -18.27
C GLN A 101 -1.73 11.86 -19.78
N ASN A 102 -2.76 11.11 -20.21
CA ASN A 102 -3.04 10.92 -21.64
C ASN A 102 -3.46 12.22 -22.34
N TYR A 103 -4.07 13.16 -21.60
CA TYR A 103 -4.49 14.47 -22.12
C TYR A 103 -3.40 15.54 -21.98
N LYS A 104 -2.74 15.64 -20.81
CA LYS A 104 -1.58 16.52 -20.54
C LYS A 104 -0.39 15.70 -20.03
N LYS A 105 0.58 15.45 -20.91
CA LYS A 105 1.74 14.55 -20.68
C LYS A 105 2.84 15.10 -19.78
N GLU A 106 2.67 16.27 -19.19
CA GLU A 106 3.70 16.97 -18.41
C GLU A 106 4.01 16.26 -17.08
N ILE A 107 3.98 16.99 -15.96
CA ILE A 107 4.24 16.47 -14.62
C ILE A 107 3.33 15.27 -14.26
N PHE A 108 2.14 15.17 -14.86
CA PHE A 108 1.20 14.08 -14.66
C PHE A 108 1.75 12.71 -15.08
N THR A 109 2.55 12.64 -16.15
CA THR A 109 3.15 11.36 -16.60
C THR A 109 4.17 10.85 -15.58
N ALA A 110 5.00 11.76 -15.06
CA ALA A 110 6.00 11.43 -14.05
C ALA A 110 5.34 10.90 -12.76
N PHE A 111 4.33 11.63 -12.25
CA PHE A 111 3.61 11.21 -11.05
C PHE A 111 2.79 9.94 -11.25
N TYR A 112 2.16 9.76 -12.42
CA TYR A 112 1.47 8.52 -12.75
C TYR A 112 2.43 7.32 -12.75
N GLY A 113 3.60 7.46 -13.36
CA GLY A 113 4.62 6.41 -13.36
C GLY A 113 5.09 6.04 -11.95
N ILE A 114 5.35 7.04 -11.10
CA ILE A 114 5.74 6.82 -9.69
C ILE A 114 4.64 6.09 -8.93
N LEU A 115 3.39 6.57 -8.98
CA LEU A 115 2.29 5.94 -8.26
C LEU A 115 2.03 4.51 -8.73
N LEU A 116 2.07 4.28 -10.04
CA LEU A 116 1.91 2.95 -10.60
C LEU A 116 3.00 1.99 -10.12
N ALA A 117 4.26 2.42 -10.16
CA ALA A 117 5.38 1.61 -9.68
C ALA A 117 5.25 1.26 -8.19
N GLN A 118 4.90 2.24 -7.35
CA GLN A 118 4.69 2.01 -5.92
C GLN A 118 3.50 1.09 -5.64
N THR A 119 2.42 1.20 -6.42
CA THR A 119 1.26 0.30 -6.30
C THR A 119 1.65 -1.15 -6.60
N ILE A 120 2.51 -1.38 -7.59
CA ILE A 120 3.00 -2.72 -7.92
C ILE A 120 3.85 -3.26 -6.76
N ILE A 121 4.70 -2.44 -6.15
CA ILE A 121 5.51 -2.83 -4.98
C ILE A 121 4.61 -3.19 -3.78
N TRP A 122 3.50 -2.47 -3.58
CA TRP A 122 2.54 -2.76 -2.52
C TRP A 122 1.86 -4.12 -2.63
N ILE A 123 1.86 -4.77 -3.80
CA ILE A 123 1.34 -6.14 -3.94
C ILE A 123 2.07 -7.10 -2.98
N GLU A 124 3.36 -6.88 -2.73
CA GLU A 124 4.20 -7.73 -1.87
C GLU A 124 4.53 -7.10 -0.51
N THR A 125 4.49 -5.77 -0.41
CA THR A 125 4.94 -5.03 0.78
C THR A 125 3.80 -4.46 1.62
N GLY A 126 2.63 -4.26 1.01
CA GLY A 126 1.47 -3.64 1.64
C GLY A 126 1.64 -2.13 1.87
N PRO A 127 0.55 -1.37 2.00
CA PRO A 127 0.56 0.09 2.21
C PRO A 127 1.00 0.50 3.62
N THR A 128 2.19 0.09 4.02
CA THR A 128 2.78 0.30 5.36
C THR A 128 3.83 1.41 5.39
N ASP A 129 4.13 2.03 4.24
CA ASP A 129 5.12 3.10 4.11
C ASP A 129 4.47 4.47 3.94
N VAL A 130 4.74 5.38 4.89
CA VAL A 130 4.23 6.77 4.87
C VAL A 130 4.61 7.55 3.61
N VAL A 131 5.80 7.29 3.07
CA VAL A 131 6.32 7.99 1.88
C VAL A 131 5.44 7.75 0.66
N VAL A 132 4.92 6.53 0.50
CA VAL A 132 4.06 6.21 -0.63
C VAL A 132 2.69 6.88 -0.48
N TRP A 133 2.14 6.92 0.74
CA TRP A 133 0.93 7.69 1.04
C TRP A 133 1.09 9.19 0.74
N LEU A 134 2.27 9.77 0.99
CA LEU A 134 2.57 11.15 0.61
C LEU A 134 2.53 11.35 -0.91
N PHE A 135 3.07 10.42 -1.71
CA PHE A 135 2.95 10.51 -3.17
C PHE A 135 1.48 10.45 -3.62
N TYR A 136 0.65 9.62 -2.99
CA TYR A 136 -0.79 9.59 -3.26
C TYR A 136 -1.47 10.93 -2.95
N LEU A 137 -1.10 11.58 -1.84
CA LEU A 137 -1.60 12.92 -1.50
C LEU A 137 -1.20 13.97 -2.53
N ILE A 138 0.05 13.95 -3.02
CA ILE A 138 0.49 14.85 -4.09
C ILE A 138 -0.26 14.55 -5.39
N GLY A 139 -0.49 13.28 -5.71
CA GLY A 139 -1.30 12.87 -6.86
C GLY A 139 -2.73 13.43 -6.78
N ILE A 140 -3.36 13.37 -5.62
CA ILE A 140 -4.68 13.98 -5.37
C ILE A 140 -4.64 15.49 -5.59
N PHE A 141 -3.61 16.18 -5.06
CA PHE A 141 -3.46 17.63 -5.26
C PHE A 141 -3.34 17.99 -6.75
N LEU A 142 -2.55 17.23 -7.51
CA LEU A 142 -2.41 17.43 -8.96
C LEU A 142 -3.74 17.24 -9.70
N ILE A 143 -4.52 16.22 -9.34
CA ILE A 143 -5.86 15.98 -9.90
C ILE A 143 -6.76 17.19 -9.62
N ILE A 144 -6.82 17.66 -8.38
CA ILE A 144 -7.66 18.81 -7.99
C ILE A 144 -7.22 20.09 -8.74
N HIS A 145 -5.91 20.34 -8.84
CA HIS A 145 -5.38 21.49 -9.56
C HIS A 145 -5.78 21.46 -11.04
N PHE A 146 -5.65 20.30 -11.70
CA PHE A 146 -6.07 20.13 -13.08
C PHE A 146 -7.57 20.40 -13.28
N LEU A 147 -8.43 19.82 -12.42
CA LEU A 147 -9.87 20.00 -12.50
C LEU A 147 -10.30 21.46 -12.29
N ARG A 148 -9.62 22.19 -11.40
CA ARG A 148 -9.88 23.63 -11.21
C ARG A 148 -9.47 24.46 -12.42
N GLY A 149 -8.31 24.17 -13.02
CA GLY A 149 -7.86 24.85 -14.24
C GLY A 149 -8.80 24.61 -15.42
N ALA A 150 -9.30 23.38 -15.58
CA ALA A 150 -10.27 23.04 -16.63
C ALA A 150 -11.59 23.82 -16.52
N ASN A 151 -12.03 24.16 -15.31
CA ASN A 151 -13.25 24.95 -15.10
C ASN A 151 -13.11 26.43 -15.49
N HIS A 152 -11.89 26.94 -15.68
CA HIS A 152 -11.65 28.33 -16.09
C HIS A 152 -11.50 28.49 -17.61
N GLU A 153 -11.44 27.39 -18.37
CA GLU A 153 -11.32 27.39 -19.84
C GLU A 153 -12.68 27.17 -20.54
N ILE A 154 -13.79 27.12 -19.80
CA ILE A 154 -15.17 26.96 -20.30
C ILE A 154 -15.95 28.27 -20.21
#